data_AF-A0A2T7UBT6-F1
#
_entry.id   AF-A0A2T7UBT6-F1
#
_cell.length_a   1.000
_cell.length_b   1.000
_cell.length_c   1.000
_cell.angle_alpha   90.00
_cell.angle_beta   90.00
_cell.angle_gamma   90.00
#
_symmetry.space_group_name_H-M   'P 1'
#
loop_
_entity.id
_entity.type
_entity.pdbx_description
1 polymer ?
#
loop_
_entity_poly.entity_id
_entity_poly.type
_entity_poly.pdbx_seq_one_letter_code
_entity_poly.pdbx_strand_id
1 'polypeptide(L)'
;MNLLYESETFAVMHMLANAPAEASPASSKPLLERHGFEIVDKRSGKEVYLDGSWAEMFQQQIQAWQQHTPTQEEVEDTLEGYTGLAQQPVVVH
;
A
#
# COMPACT_ATOMS: atom_id res chain seq x y z
N MET A 1 7.45 4.08 -8.88
CA MET A 1 6.94 2.79 -8.36
C MET A 1 8.12 1.98 -7.88
N ASN A 2 8.06 1.51 -6.64
CA ASN A 2 9.12 0.68 -6.04
C ASN A 2 8.49 -0.61 -5.52
N LEU A 3 8.92 -1.77 -6.02
CA LEU A 3 8.46 -3.06 -5.52
C LEU A 3 9.07 -3.28 -4.12
N LEU A 4 8.22 -3.44 -3.12
CA LEU A 4 8.64 -3.63 -1.73
C LEU A 4 8.72 -5.09 -1.34
N TYR A 5 7.82 -5.90 -1.88
CA TYR A 5 7.74 -7.31 -1.58
C TYR A 5 7.08 -8.06 -2.74
N GLU A 6 7.57 -9.25 -3.04
CA GLU A 6 7.00 -10.14 -4.05
C GLU A 6 7.14 -11.59 -3.59
N SER A 7 6.07 -12.36 -3.74
CA SER A 7 6.04 -13.79 -3.50
C SER A 7 5.05 -14.48 -4.46
N GLU A 8 4.86 -15.78 -4.30
CA GLU A 8 3.94 -16.56 -5.12
C GLU A 8 2.47 -16.16 -4.88
N THR A 9 2.17 -15.75 -3.65
CA THR A 9 0.83 -15.41 -3.14
C THR A 9 0.53 -13.91 -3.17
N PHE A 10 1.50 -13.06 -2.81
CA PHE A 10 1.31 -11.61 -2.71
C PHE A 10 2.39 -10.80 -3.41
N ALA A 11 2.05 -9.58 -3.82
CA ALA A 11 3.00 -8.56 -4.23
C ALA A 11 2.61 -7.20 -3.62
N VAL A 12 3.61 -6.40 -3.25
CA VAL A 12 3.44 -5.08 -2.64
C VAL A 12 4.23 -4.04 -3.41
N MET A 13 3.52 -3.04 -3.92
CA MET A 13 4.09 -1.94 -4.68
C MET A 13 3.94 -0.63 -3.88
N HIS A 14 5.03 0.13 -3.76
CA HIS A 14 4.97 1.51 -3.27
C HIS A 14 4.82 2.48 -4.44
N MET A 15 3.76 3.27 -4.37
CA MET A 15 3.46 4.37 -5.27
C MET A 15 3.68 5.69 -4.53
N LEU A 16 4.71 6.42 -4.92
CA LEU A 16 4.87 7.81 -4.53
C LEU A 16 4.03 8.66 -5.49
N ALA A 17 3.00 9.34 -4.98
CA ALA A 17 2.18 10.28 -5.77
C ALA A 17 2.93 11.61 -6.04
N ASN A 18 4.20 11.53 -6.44
CA ASN A 18 4.96 12.65 -6.97
C ASN A 18 5.49 12.27 -8.36
N ALA A 19 4.59 12.17 -9.33
CA ALA A 19 4.98 12.51 -10.69
C ALA A 19 4.65 14.00 -10.86
N PRO A 20 5.61 14.85 -11.27
CA PRO A 20 5.27 16.21 -11.66
C PRO A 20 4.24 16.10 -12.76
N ALA A 21 3.01 16.53 -12.49
CA ALA A 21 2.01 16.75 -13.52
C ALA A 21 2.52 17.94 -14.36
N GLU A 22 3.44 17.67 -15.28
CA GLU A 22 3.66 18.57 -16.40
C GLU A 22 2.34 18.60 -17.19
N ALA A 23 1.67 19.75 -17.09
CA ALA A 23 0.46 20.16 -17.80
C ALA A 23 -0.90 19.59 -17.34
N SER A 24 -1.49 20.20 -16.30
CA SER A 24 -2.93 20.57 -16.29
C SER A 24 -3.23 21.59 -15.17
N PRO A 25 -3.67 22.83 -15.49
CA PRO A 25 -4.03 23.82 -14.48
C PRO A 25 -5.51 23.66 -14.12
N ALA A 26 -5.85 22.70 -13.27
CA ALA A 26 -7.15 22.69 -12.60
C ALA A 26 -7.04 21.92 -11.28
N SER A 27 -7.32 22.65 -10.19
CA SER A 27 -7.38 22.18 -8.80
C SER A 27 -6.04 22.11 -8.05
N SER A 28 -5.57 23.28 -7.61
CA SER A 28 -4.74 23.44 -6.42
C SER A 28 -5.33 22.71 -5.21
N LYS A 29 -4.95 21.45 -5.01
CA LYS A 29 -4.83 20.88 -3.68
C LYS A 29 -3.33 20.69 -3.47
N PRO A 30 -2.75 21.11 -2.33
CA PRO A 30 -1.35 20.81 -2.07
C PRO A 30 -1.17 19.31 -2.29
N LEU A 31 -0.30 18.94 -3.22
CA LEU A 31 0.05 17.56 -3.48
C LEU A 31 0.92 17.14 -2.29
N LEU A 32 0.28 16.92 -1.14
CA LEU A 32 0.92 16.23 -0.03
C LEU A 32 1.52 14.96 -0.62
N GLU A 33 2.75 14.66 -0.24
CA GLU A 33 3.45 13.42 -0.56
C GLU A 33 2.59 12.25 -0.08
N ARG A 34 1.61 11.86 -0.90
CA ARG A 34 0.71 10.75 -0.59
C ARG A 34 1.45 9.50 -0.97
N HIS A 35 2.06 8.90 0.04
CA HIS A 35 2.48 7.52 0.00
C HIS A 35 1.23 6.69 -0.28
N GLY A 36 1.25 5.91 -1.35
CA GLY A 36 0.22 4.94 -1.68
C GLY A 36 0.85 3.57 -1.78
N PHE A 37 0.13 2.54 -1.33
CA PHE A 37 0.60 1.16 -1.43
C PHE A 37 -0.43 0.32 -2.15
N GLU A 38 0.04 -0.57 -3.01
CA GLU A 38 -0.81 -1.52 -3.70
C GLU A 38 -0.43 -2.93 -3.26
N ILE A 39 -1.39 -3.66 -2.73
CA ILE A 39 -1.25 -5.04 -2.30
C ILE A 39 -2.04 -5.91 -3.28
N VAL A 40 -1.33 -6.79 -3.97
CA VAL A 40 -1.89 -7.71 -4.95
C VAL A 40 -1.89 -9.11 -4.36
N ASP A 41 -3.07 -9.68 -4.12
CA ASP A 41 -3.27 -11.09 -3.84
C ASP A 41 -3.34 -11.87 -5.15
N LYS A 42 -2.24 -12.53 -5.49
CA LYS A 42 -2.09 -13.33 -6.73
C LYS A 42 -2.92 -14.60 -6.68
N ARG A 43 -3.28 -15.10 -5.48
CA ARG A 43 -4.12 -16.29 -5.32
C ARG A 43 -5.54 -16.06 -5.84
N SER A 44 -6.12 -14.89 -5.54
CA SER A 44 -7.48 -14.53 -5.93
C SER A 44 -7.53 -13.52 -7.08
N GLY A 45 -6.38 -12.97 -7.48
CA GLY A 45 -6.29 -11.85 -8.42
C GLY A 45 -6.90 -10.55 -7.88
N LYS A 46 -6.85 -10.35 -6.55
CA LYS A 46 -7.43 -9.15 -5.90
C LYS A 46 -6.35 -8.11 -5.69
N GLU A 47 -6.71 -6.86 -5.92
CA GLU A 47 -5.80 -5.72 -5.76
C GLU A 47 -6.42 -4.76 -4.75
N VAL A 48 -5.65 -4.38 -3.73
CA VAL A 48 -6.07 -3.45 -2.68
C VAL A 48 -5.11 -2.28 -2.65
N TYR A 49 -5.67 -1.09 -2.84
CA TYR A 49 -4.92 0.16 -2.75
C TYR A 49 -5.12 0.81 -1.39
N LEU A 50 -4.01 1.11 -0.72
CA LEU A 50 -3.95 1.81 0.56
C LEU A 50 -3.54 3.26 0.31
N ASP A 51 -4.34 4.20 0.80
CA ASP A 51 -4.11 5.64 0.73
C ASP A 51 -4.43 6.33 2.08
N GLY A 52 -3.95 7.57 2.23
CA GLY A 52 -4.19 8.36 3.44
C GLY A 52 -3.68 7.68 4.71
N SER A 53 -4.51 7.61 5.74
CA SER A 53 -4.14 7.05 7.05
C SER A 53 -3.78 5.56 6.98
N TRP A 54 -4.33 4.80 6.04
CA TRP A 54 -3.96 3.40 5.83
C TRP A 54 -2.55 3.27 5.27
N ALA A 55 -2.19 4.13 4.32
CA ALA A 55 -0.85 4.15 3.77
C ALA A 55 0.18 4.61 4.81
N GLU A 56 -0.14 5.58 5.67
CA GLU A 56 0.76 5.99 6.75
C GLU A 56 1.08 4.85 7.72
N MET A 57 0.06 4.09 8.14
CA MET A 57 0.23 2.91 8.99
C MET A 57 1.09 1.85 8.30
N PHE A 58 0.84 1.59 7.02
CA PHE A 58 1.61 0.63 6.23
C PHE A 58 3.06 1.09 6.03
N GLN A 59 3.30 2.38 5.80
CA GLN A 59 4.65 2.94 5.69
C GLN A 59 5.46 2.73 6.99
N GLN A 60 4.85 2.87 8.16
CA GLN A 60 5.49 2.53 9.44
C GLN A 60 5.83 1.04 9.52
N GLN A 61 4.91 0.18 9.05
CA GLN A 61 5.13 -1.27 8.98
C GLN A 61 6.33 -1.64 8.06
N ILE A 62 6.42 -1.04 6.87
CA ILE A 62 7.55 -1.23 5.95
C ILE A 62 8.88 -0.77 6.57
N GLN A 63 8.88 0.34 7.31
CA GLN A 63 10.08 0.79 8.03
C GLN A 63 10.48 -0.18 9.14
N ALA A 64 9.52 -0.71 9.90
CA ALA A 64 9.77 -1.74 10.90
C ALA A 64 10.33 -3.02 10.25
N TRP A 65 9.81 -3.40 9.07
CA TRP A 65 10.30 -4.56 8.34
C TRP A 65 11.74 -4.41 7.85
N GLN A 66 12.14 -3.21 7.41
CA GLN A 66 13.53 -2.93 7.03
C GLN A 66 14.50 -3.06 8.22
N GLN A 67 14.04 -2.80 9.44
CA GLN A 67 14.86 -2.90 10.65
C GLN A 67 14.91 -4.31 11.24
N HIS A 68 13.77 -5.01 11.23
CA HIS A 68 13.61 -6.29 11.92
C HIS A 68 13.63 -7.52 11.00
N THR A 69 13.62 -7.34 9.68
CA THR A 69 13.59 -8.40 8.65
C THR A 69 12.58 -9.51 9.01
N PRO A 70 11.27 -9.24 8.91
CA PRO A 70 10.22 -10.21 9.23
C PRO A 70 10.36 -11.47 8.36
N THR A 71 9.79 -12.58 8.82
CA THR A 71 9.64 -13.76 7.98
C THR A 71 8.58 -13.53 6.92
N GLN A 72 8.62 -14.34 5.87
CA GLN A 72 7.61 -14.33 4.83
C GLN A 72 6.20 -14.51 5.41
N GLU A 73 5.99 -15.45 6.33
CA GLU A 73 4.68 -15.69 6.97
C GLU A 73 4.13 -14.44 7.67
N GLU A 74 4.96 -13.69 8.40
CA GLU A 74 4.53 -12.46 9.10
C GLU A 74 4.13 -11.35 8.12
N VAL A 75 4.84 -11.25 6.99
CA VAL A 75 4.49 -10.34 5.91
C VAL A 75 3.17 -10.76 5.29
N GLU A 76 3.00 -12.04 4.95
CA GLU A 76 1.78 -12.56 4.34
C GLU A 76 0.56 -12.41 5.26
N ASP A 77 0.65 -12.71 6.55
CA ASP A 77 -0.44 -12.53 7.54
C ASP A 77 -0.89 -11.06 7.60
N THR A 78 0.08 -10.15 7.62
CA THR A 78 -0.19 -8.71 7.58
C THR A 78 -0.94 -8.32 6.30
N LEU A 79 -0.51 -8.81 5.13
CA LEU A 79 -1.14 -8.53 3.83
C LEU A 79 -2.54 -9.18 3.71
N GLU A 80 -2.74 -10.36 4.29
CA GLU A 80 -4.04 -11.01 4.41
C GLU A 80 -5.01 -10.16 5.21
N GLY A 81 -4.55 -9.52 6.29
CA GLY A 81 -5.34 -8.54 7.04
C GLY A 81 -5.86 -7.41 6.15
N TYR A 82 -5.00 -6.77 5.36
CA TYR A 82 -5.39 -5.67 4.47
C TYR A 82 -6.32 -6.11 3.33
N THR A 83 -6.06 -7.28 2.74
CA THR A 83 -6.90 -7.81 1.64
C THR A 83 -8.24 -8.37 2.13
N GLY A 84 -8.30 -8.83 3.38
CA GLY A 84 -9.53 -9.24 4.06
C GLY A 84 -10.44 -8.07 4.43
N LEU A 85 -9.87 -6.91 4.76
CA LEU A 85 -10.64 -5.70 5.11
C LEU A 85 -11.44 -5.14 3.94
N ALA A 86 -11.01 -5.35 2.69
CA ALA A 86 -11.77 -4.96 1.50
C ALA A 86 -13.13 -5.68 1.35
N GLN A 87 -13.38 -6.76 2.12
CA GLN A 87 -14.65 -7.48 2.12
C GLN A 87 -15.65 -6.98 3.17
N GLN A 88 -15.26 -6.01 4.01
CA GLN A 88 -16.12 -5.42 5.03
C GLN A 88 -16.20 -3.91 4.77
N PRO A 89 -17.40 -3.30 4.71
CA PRO A 89 -17.51 -1.84 4.59
C PRO A 89 -17.03 -1.20 5.90
N VAL A 90 -15.73 -0.98 6.02
CA VAL A 90 -15.18 -0.20 7.12
C VAL A 90 -15.41 1.27 6.76
N VAL A 91 -16.56 1.79 7.19
CA VAL A 91 -16.80 3.23 7.25
C VAL A 91 -15.83 3.78 8.29
N VAL A 92 -14.70 4.31 7.83
CA VAL A 92 -13.80 5.10 8.66
C VAL A 92 -14.43 6.50 8.76
N HIS A 93 -14.72 6.93 10.00
CA HIS A 93 -15.47 8.15 10.32
C HIS A 93 -14.55 9.36 10.53
#